data_AF-A0A438C1N4-F1
#
_entry.id   AF-A0A438C1N4-F1
#
_cell.length_a   1.000
_cell.length_b   1.000
_cell.length_c   1.000
_cell.angle_alpha   90.00
_cell.angle_beta   90.00
_cell.angle_gamma   90.00
#
_symmetry.space_group_name_H-M   'P 1'
#
loop_
_entity.id
_entity.type
_entity.pdbx_description
1 polymer ?
#
loop_
_entity_poly.entity_id
_entity_poly.type
_entity_poly.pdbx_seq_one_letter_code
_entity_poly.pdbx_strand_id
1 'polypeptide(L)'
;MVRTFFSGKFNLGTLYEKIGFNKEIISRGRFAELTAAEQRPFRPDEAELFAKSAQNAYKQFRDKAAFSRSMAVDKMEENAQGRVWTGKDAASRGLVDAIGGLSRAVAIAKQKADIPQDRPVTLVELSRPSPTVSEILTGIGSSIVGVERTLKELLQDLTFSNGVQARMDGILFQKLEEASDSNPIFTLVKDYLSSL
;
A
#
# COMPACT_ATOMS: atom_id res chain seq x y z
N MET A 1 0.12 -2.30 33.75
CA MET A 1 1.05 -1.45 32.98
C MET A 1 0.45 -1.27 31.59
N VAL A 2 0.01 -0.06 31.24
CA VAL A 2 -0.74 0.20 30.00
C VAL A 2 0.25 0.36 28.85
N ARG A 3 0.30 -0.62 27.93
CA ARG A 3 1.07 -0.55 26.68
C ARG A 3 0.14 -0.02 25.58
N THR A 4 0.46 1.14 25.02
CA THR A 4 -0.48 2.01 24.30
C THR A 4 -0.67 1.59 22.82
N PHE A 5 -1.06 0.35 22.57
CA PHE A 5 -1.79 0.00 21.34
C PHE A 5 -3.27 0.00 21.68
N PHE A 6 -3.99 0.96 21.11
CA PHE A 6 -5.43 1.04 21.30
C PHE A 6 -6.14 0.16 20.30
N SER A 7 -6.99 -0.73 20.79
CA SER A 7 -7.90 -1.51 19.98
C SER A 7 -9.23 -1.59 20.70
N GLY A 8 -10.33 -1.60 19.94
CA GLY A 8 -11.66 -1.63 20.49
C GLY A 8 -12.68 -2.07 19.45
N LYS A 9 -13.87 -2.42 19.94
CA LYS A 9 -15.03 -2.73 19.13
C LYS A 9 -16.21 -1.96 19.70
N PHE A 10 -17.07 -1.44 18.83
CA PHE A 10 -18.31 -0.84 19.26
C PHE A 10 -19.26 -1.88 19.86
N ASN A 11 -20.01 -1.46 20.87
CA ASN A 11 -21.17 -2.17 21.37
C ASN A 11 -22.40 -1.30 21.09
N LEU A 12 -23.20 -1.73 20.12
CA LEU A 12 -24.38 -1.05 19.61
C LEU A 12 -25.68 -1.68 20.16
N GLY A 13 -25.61 -2.59 21.14
CA GLY A 13 -26.79 -3.27 21.68
C GLY A 13 -27.89 -2.30 22.15
N THR A 14 -27.52 -1.33 22.99
CA THR A 14 -28.47 -0.30 23.46
C THR A 14 -28.99 0.61 22.34
N LEU A 15 -28.19 0.85 21.29
CA LEU A 15 -28.66 1.62 20.14
C LEU A 15 -29.72 0.82 19.36
N TYR A 16 -29.47 -0.46 19.12
CA TYR A 16 -30.35 -1.36 18.41
C TYR A 16 -31.69 -1.56 19.13
N GLU A 17 -31.66 -1.71 20.46
CA GLU A 17 -32.86 -1.74 21.31
C GLU A 17 -33.72 -0.47 21.12
N LYS A 18 -33.09 0.72 21.11
CA LYS A 18 -33.81 2.00 20.99
C LYS A 18 -34.48 2.20 19.63
N ILE A 19 -33.89 1.70 18.56
CA ILE A 19 -34.43 1.86 17.20
C ILE A 19 -35.29 0.67 16.75
N GLY A 20 -35.51 -0.31 17.64
CA GLY A 20 -36.26 -1.53 17.32
C GLY A 20 -35.57 -2.43 16.29
N PHE A 21 -34.25 -2.33 16.15
CA PHE A 21 -33.47 -3.15 15.23
C PHE A 21 -32.99 -4.42 15.94
N ASN A 22 -33.29 -5.59 15.38
CA ASN A 22 -32.81 -6.87 15.88
C ASN A 22 -31.83 -7.49 14.88
N LYS A 23 -30.65 -7.88 15.36
CA LYS A 23 -29.60 -8.52 14.57
C LYS A 23 -29.35 -9.93 15.11
N GLU A 24 -29.75 -10.92 14.34
CA GLU A 24 -29.38 -12.32 14.57
C GLU A 24 -28.15 -12.68 13.73
N ILE A 25 -27.20 -13.37 14.35
CA ILE A 25 -25.97 -13.81 13.68
C ILE A 25 -25.96 -15.34 13.68
N ILE A 26 -25.91 -15.93 12.49
CA ILE A 26 -25.65 -17.36 12.31
C ILE A 26 -24.15 -17.50 12.04
N SER A 27 -23.43 -18.08 12.98
CA SER A 27 -21.97 -18.21 12.91
C SER A 27 -21.54 -19.66 13.13
N ARG A 28 -20.38 -20.03 12.57
CA ARG A 28 -19.73 -21.32 12.79
C ARG A 28 -18.28 -21.10 13.19
N GLY A 29 -17.95 -21.47 14.43
CA GLY A 29 -16.59 -21.38 14.98
C GLY A 29 -16.54 -20.55 16.26
N ARG A 30 -15.65 -20.92 17.18
CA ARG A 30 -15.57 -20.36 18.54
C ARG A 30 -15.44 -18.83 18.57
N PHE A 31 -14.67 -18.25 17.64
CA PHE A 31 -14.38 -16.82 17.57
C PHE A 31 -14.96 -16.14 16.32
N ALA A 32 -15.91 -16.78 15.63
CA ALA A 32 -16.48 -16.28 14.39
C ALA A 32 -17.24 -14.94 14.57
N GLU A 33 -17.69 -14.66 15.78
CA GLU A 33 -18.43 -13.45 16.14
C GLU A 33 -17.56 -12.32 16.69
N LEU A 34 -16.25 -12.56 16.88
CA LEU A 34 -15.35 -11.66 17.62
C LEU A 34 -15.48 -10.20 17.17
N THR A 35 -15.45 -9.94 15.86
CA THR A 35 -15.59 -8.60 15.30
C THR A 35 -16.98 -8.31 14.72
N ALA A 36 -17.80 -9.33 14.48
CA ALA A 36 -19.10 -9.22 13.80
C ALA A 36 -20.28 -8.95 14.75
N ALA A 37 -20.18 -9.41 16.00
CA ALA A 37 -21.22 -9.25 17.01
C ALA A 37 -21.10 -7.88 17.70
N GLU A 38 -21.60 -6.84 17.05
CA GLU A 38 -21.62 -5.48 17.60
C GLU A 38 -22.78 -5.23 18.58
N GLN A 39 -23.81 -6.08 18.60
CA GLN A 39 -24.97 -5.97 19.51
C GLN A 39 -24.68 -6.40 20.96
N ARG A 40 -23.48 -6.92 21.26
CA ARG A 40 -23.10 -7.42 22.59
C ARG A 40 -21.64 -7.10 22.94
N PRO A 41 -21.26 -7.13 24.24
CA PRO A 41 -19.86 -7.10 24.62
C PRO A 41 -19.13 -8.39 24.18
N PHE A 42 -17.81 -8.34 24.26
CA PHE A 42 -16.98 -9.54 24.12
C PHE A 42 -17.31 -10.57 25.20
N ARG A 43 -17.30 -11.85 24.82
CA ARG A 43 -17.20 -12.94 25.80
C ARG A 43 -15.82 -12.91 26.47
N PRO A 44 -15.64 -13.51 27.66
CA PRO A 44 -14.36 -13.47 28.36
C PRO A 44 -13.17 -13.99 27.54
N ASP A 45 -13.35 -15.08 26.80
CA ASP A 45 -12.34 -15.69 25.92
C ASP A 45 -12.06 -14.84 24.67
N GLU A 46 -13.10 -14.25 24.08
CA GLU A 46 -13.00 -13.27 23.00
C GLU A 46 -12.19 -12.04 23.44
N ALA A 47 -12.46 -11.51 24.64
CA ALA A 47 -11.78 -10.35 25.20
C ALA A 47 -10.29 -10.63 25.45
N GLU A 48 -9.95 -11.80 26.01
CA GLU A 48 -8.57 -12.23 26.21
C GLU A 48 -7.82 -12.34 24.87
N LEU A 49 -8.43 -12.99 23.88
CA LEU A 49 -7.85 -13.14 22.55
C LEU A 49 -7.60 -11.77 21.89
N PHE A 50 -8.57 -10.87 21.99
CA PHE A 50 -8.48 -9.52 21.45
C PHE A 50 -7.36 -8.70 22.12
N ALA A 51 -7.27 -8.76 23.45
CA ALA A 51 -6.20 -8.11 24.20
C ALA A 51 -4.81 -8.66 23.84
N LYS A 52 -4.70 -9.99 23.70
CA LYS A 52 -3.46 -10.65 23.28
C LYS A 52 -3.03 -10.25 21.87
N SER A 53 -3.99 -10.09 20.96
CA SER A 53 -3.72 -9.60 19.60
C SER A 53 -3.13 -8.19 19.62
N ALA A 54 -3.73 -7.26 20.38
CA ALA A 54 -3.20 -5.90 20.53
C ALA A 54 -1.78 -5.90 21.13
N GLN A 55 -1.53 -6.73 22.14
CA GLN A 55 -0.21 -6.89 22.75
C GLN A 55 0.83 -7.44 21.77
N ASN A 56 0.44 -8.38 20.90
CA ASN A 56 1.31 -8.93 19.87
C ASN A 56 1.66 -7.86 18.81
N ALA A 57 0.66 -7.09 18.37
CA ALA A 57 0.88 -5.99 17.43
C ALA A 57 1.84 -4.93 18.00
N TYR A 58 1.68 -4.55 19.26
CA TYR A 58 2.61 -3.67 19.97
C TYR A 58 4.05 -4.21 19.95
N LYS A 59 4.21 -5.48 20.32
CA LYS A 59 5.53 -6.13 20.38
C LYS A 59 6.19 -6.13 19.01
N GLN A 60 5.46 -6.50 17.96
CA GLN A 60 5.97 -6.51 16.59
C GLN A 60 6.41 -5.12 16.13
N PHE A 61 5.59 -4.09 16.38
CA PHE A 61 5.94 -2.71 16.05
C PHE A 61 7.23 -2.28 16.75
N ARG A 62 7.28 -2.43 18.08
CA ARG A 62 8.43 -2.04 18.89
C ARG A 62 9.70 -2.77 18.47
N ASP A 63 9.64 -4.10 18.33
CA ASP A 63 10.81 -4.92 17.99
C ASP A 63 11.34 -4.55 16.59
N LYS A 64 10.43 -4.35 15.62
CA LYS A 64 10.80 -3.91 14.27
C LYS A 64 11.42 -2.50 14.28
N ALA A 65 10.82 -1.57 15.02
CA ALA A 65 11.35 -0.21 15.13
C ALA A 65 12.73 -0.19 15.80
N ALA A 66 12.92 -0.97 16.87
CA ALA A 66 14.20 -1.13 17.56
C ALA A 66 15.27 -1.67 16.60
N PHE A 67 14.94 -2.74 15.86
CA PHE A 67 15.82 -3.32 14.85
C PHE A 67 16.19 -2.31 13.74
N SER A 68 15.19 -1.61 13.16
CA SER A 68 15.42 -0.62 12.11
C SER A 68 16.25 0.59 12.55
N ARG A 69 16.29 0.89 13.85
CA ARG A 69 17.13 1.95 14.43
C ARG A 69 18.41 1.44 15.07
N SER A 70 18.70 0.14 14.94
CA SER A 70 19.85 -0.51 15.58
C SER A 70 19.95 -0.17 17.08
N MET A 71 18.80 -0.12 17.77
CA MET A 71 18.74 0.20 19.20
C MET A 71 18.19 -0.97 20.02
N ALA A 72 18.56 -1.02 21.31
CA ALA A 72 18.02 -2.01 22.23
C ALA A 72 16.50 -1.86 22.38
N VAL A 73 15.81 -2.99 22.52
CA VAL A 73 14.35 -3.04 22.67
C VAL A 73 13.88 -2.24 23.89
N ASP A 74 14.61 -2.28 25.00
CA ASP A 74 14.27 -1.52 26.21
C ASP A 74 14.35 -0.01 25.98
N LYS A 75 15.36 0.45 25.23
CA LYS A 75 15.47 1.86 24.83
C LYS A 75 14.34 2.26 23.88
N MET A 76 13.91 1.37 23.00
CA MET A 76 12.73 1.63 22.15
C MET A 76 11.44 1.65 22.97
N GLU A 77 11.29 0.77 23.97
CA GLU A 77 10.12 0.71 24.86
C GLU A 77 9.90 2.05 25.57
N GLU A 78 10.98 2.71 26.03
CA GLU A 78 10.91 4.05 26.59
C GLU A 78 10.28 5.04 25.60
N ASN A 79 10.56 4.92 24.30
CA ASN A 79 10.04 5.84 23.29
C ASN A 79 8.65 5.44 22.74
N ALA A 80 8.27 4.17 22.81
CA ALA A 80 7.14 3.57 22.08
C ALA A 80 5.79 3.52 22.84
N GLN A 81 5.62 4.25 23.95
CA GLN A 81 4.42 4.24 24.81
C GLN A 81 3.22 5.05 24.25
N GLY A 82 3.05 5.11 22.92
CA GLY A 82 1.97 5.87 22.28
C GLY A 82 2.12 7.40 22.39
N ARG A 83 3.32 7.89 22.73
CA ARG A 83 3.63 9.33 22.76
C ARG A 83 3.90 9.84 21.35
N VAL A 84 3.40 11.04 21.08
CA VAL A 84 3.70 11.77 19.84
C VAL A 84 4.98 12.58 20.05
N TRP A 85 5.89 12.50 19.09
CA TRP A 85 7.15 13.24 19.10
C TRP A 85 7.15 14.28 17.98
N THR A 86 7.65 15.49 18.27
CA THR A 86 7.97 16.44 17.21
C THR A 86 9.15 15.91 16.39
N GLY A 87 9.32 16.40 15.16
CA GLY A 87 10.48 15.99 14.33
C GLY A 87 11.82 16.25 15.00
N LYS A 88 11.93 17.34 15.78
CA LYS A 88 13.13 17.70 16.54
C LYS A 88 13.39 16.71 17.68
N ASP A 89 12.37 16.36 18.45
CA ASP A 89 12.50 15.39 19.53
C ASP A 89 12.74 13.97 19.01
N ALA A 90 12.12 13.61 17.89
CA ALA A 90 12.35 12.34 17.24
C ALA A 90 13.82 12.20 16.80
N ALA A 91 14.42 13.28 16.28
CA ALA A 91 15.84 13.28 15.88
C ALA A 91 16.76 13.16 17.09
N SER A 92 16.51 13.91 18.18
CA SER A 92 17.33 13.82 19.40
C SER A 92 17.25 12.45 20.09
N ARG A 93 16.16 11.72 19.87
CA ARG A 93 15.92 10.35 20.36
C ARG A 93 16.40 9.25 19.42
N GLY A 94 16.89 9.59 18.22
CA GLY A 94 17.31 8.62 17.21
C GLY A 94 16.17 7.83 16.57
N LEU A 95 14.95 8.39 16.55
CA LEU A 95 13.79 7.80 15.88
C LEU A 95 13.76 8.14 14.38
N VAL A 96 14.40 9.25 13.99
CA VAL A 96 14.58 9.69 12.61
C VAL A 96 16.04 10.10 12.37
N ASP A 97 16.50 9.99 11.12
CA ASP A 97 17.90 10.28 10.76
C ASP A 97 18.15 11.77 10.48
N ALA A 98 17.15 12.48 9.93
CA ALA A 98 17.27 13.87 9.54
C ALA A 98 15.91 14.59 9.56
N ILE A 99 15.96 15.92 9.70
CA ILE A 99 14.79 16.80 9.62
C ILE A 99 14.84 17.55 8.29
N GLY A 100 13.73 17.58 7.56
CA GLY A 100 13.61 18.31 6.31
C GLY A 100 12.30 17.99 5.58
N GLY A 101 12.12 18.57 4.40
CA GLY A 101 11.01 18.28 3.50
C GLY A 101 11.36 17.27 2.42
N LEU A 102 10.45 17.12 1.45
CA LEU A 102 10.58 16.19 0.32
C LEU A 102 11.88 16.41 -0.47
N SER A 103 12.26 17.66 -0.76
CA SER A 103 13.49 17.97 -1.51
C SER A 103 14.75 17.42 -0.82
N ARG A 104 14.79 17.46 0.52
CA ARG A 104 15.90 16.89 1.30
C ARG A 104 15.90 15.36 1.24
N ALA A 105 14.72 14.74 1.29
CA ALA A 105 14.59 13.29 1.14
C ALA A 105 15.08 12.82 -0.24
N VAL A 106 14.72 13.54 -1.31
CA VAL A 106 15.20 13.25 -2.68
C VAL A 106 16.71 13.40 -2.79
N ALA A 107 17.29 14.46 -2.22
CA ALA A 107 18.74 14.65 -2.22
C ALA A 107 19.49 13.50 -1.51
N ILE A 108 18.98 13.05 -0.36
CA ILE A 108 19.53 11.90 0.39
C ILE A 108 19.38 10.61 -0.42
N ALA A 109 18.24 10.40 -1.09
CA ALA A 109 18.01 9.22 -1.93
C ALA A 109 18.96 9.19 -3.13
N LYS A 110 19.14 10.32 -3.83
CA LYS A 110 20.13 10.48 -4.90
C LYS A 110 21.54 10.13 -4.41
N GLN A 111 21.91 10.65 -3.24
CA GLN A 111 23.21 10.38 -2.63
C GLN A 111 23.39 8.88 -2.33
N LYS A 112 22.37 8.22 -1.78
CA LYS A 112 22.42 6.77 -1.47
C LYS A 112 22.42 5.88 -2.71
N ALA A 113 21.97 6.39 -3.85
CA ALA A 113 21.90 5.69 -5.13
C ALA A 113 23.03 6.08 -6.10
N ASP A 114 24.03 6.85 -5.64
CA ASP A 114 25.12 7.39 -6.46
C ASP A 114 24.65 8.17 -7.70
N ILE A 115 23.55 8.90 -7.57
CA ILE A 115 23.01 9.79 -8.61
C ILE A 115 23.51 11.22 -8.37
N PRO A 116 24.07 11.90 -9.38
CA PRO A 116 24.44 13.32 -9.27
C PRO A 116 23.28 14.21 -8.83
N GLN A 117 23.55 15.18 -7.97
CA GLN A 117 22.50 16.00 -7.34
C GLN A 117 21.76 16.90 -8.33
N ASP A 118 22.47 17.37 -9.35
CA ASP A 118 21.99 18.17 -10.47
C ASP A 118 21.19 17.37 -11.52
N ARG A 119 21.36 16.04 -11.57
CA ARG A 119 20.63 15.19 -12.52
C ARG A 119 19.12 15.24 -12.25
N PRO A 120 18.28 15.56 -13.25
CA PRO A 120 16.83 15.50 -13.06
C PRO A 120 16.38 14.06 -12.77
N VAL A 121 15.41 13.91 -11.87
CA VAL A 121 14.82 12.62 -11.51
C VAL A 121 13.31 12.75 -11.52
N THR A 122 12.63 11.72 -12.05
CA THR A 122 11.18 11.63 -12.03
C THR A 122 10.73 10.94 -10.75
N LEU A 123 9.82 11.57 -10.01
CA LEU A 123 9.21 10.96 -8.83
C LEU A 123 8.01 10.13 -9.27
N VAL A 124 8.03 8.84 -8.93
CA VAL A 124 6.93 7.92 -9.23
C VAL A 124 6.26 7.49 -7.93
N GLU A 125 4.93 7.63 -7.87
CA GLU A 125 4.13 7.15 -6.75
C GLU A 125 3.92 5.63 -6.88
N LEU A 126 4.57 4.86 -5.99
CA LEU A 126 4.45 3.40 -5.98
C LEU A 126 3.09 2.88 -5.44
N SER A 127 2.25 3.78 -4.92
CA SER A 127 0.99 3.44 -4.25
C SER A 127 -0.14 3.04 -5.21
N ARG A 128 0.00 3.35 -6.51
CA ARG A 128 -0.93 2.84 -7.53
C ARG A 128 -0.31 1.59 -8.15
N PRO A 129 -1.04 0.45 -8.15
CA PRO A 129 -0.69 -0.62 -9.08
C PRO A 129 -0.62 0.01 -10.47
N SER A 130 0.52 -0.09 -11.14
CA SER A 130 0.56 0.26 -12.56
C SER A 130 -0.51 -0.61 -13.23
N PRO A 131 -1.47 -0.02 -13.95
CA PRO A 131 -2.53 -0.81 -14.55
C PRO A 131 -1.88 -1.84 -15.48
N THR A 132 -2.23 -3.10 -15.29
CA THR A 132 -1.73 -4.17 -16.15
C THR A 132 -2.23 -3.91 -17.57
N VAL A 133 -1.46 -4.29 -18.60
CA VAL A 133 -1.90 -4.17 -20.00
C VAL A 133 -3.29 -4.77 -20.21
N SER A 134 -3.61 -5.87 -19.51
CA SER A 134 -4.95 -6.46 -19.52
C SER A 134 -6.04 -5.53 -18.97
N GLU A 135 -5.76 -4.76 -17.91
CA GLU A 135 -6.72 -3.81 -17.31
C GLU A 135 -6.99 -2.63 -18.26
N ILE A 136 -5.93 -2.14 -18.92
CA ILE A 136 -6.02 -1.12 -19.96
C ILE A 136 -6.86 -1.64 -21.14
N LEU A 137 -6.58 -2.86 -21.62
CA LEU A 137 -7.32 -3.48 -22.73
C LEU A 137 -8.79 -3.75 -22.38
N THR A 138 -9.10 -4.16 -21.15
CA THR A 138 -10.51 -4.31 -20.71
C THR A 138 -11.23 -2.98 -20.56
N GLY A 139 -10.53 -1.90 -20.20
CA GLY A 139 -11.08 -0.54 -20.19
C GLY A 139 -11.39 0.00 -21.59
N ILE A 140 -10.65 -0.45 -22.61
CA ILE A 140 -10.88 -0.14 -24.03
C ILE A 140 -11.94 -1.08 -24.64
N GLY A 141 -12.11 -2.28 -24.08
CA GLY A 141 -12.92 -3.39 -24.60
C GLY A 141 -14.45 -3.21 -24.56
N SER A 142 -14.99 -2.11 -24.04
CA SER A 142 -16.43 -1.80 -24.13
C SER A 142 -16.87 -1.31 -25.52
N SER A 143 -15.95 -1.15 -26.46
CA SER A 143 -16.24 -0.68 -27.83
C SER A 143 -15.76 -1.67 -28.89
N ILE A 144 -16.69 -2.56 -29.29
CA ILE A 144 -16.87 -3.15 -30.65
C ILE A 144 -15.88 -4.25 -31.12
N VAL A 145 -16.45 -5.46 -31.28
CA VAL A 145 -16.22 -6.50 -32.31
C VAL A 145 -14.96 -6.34 -33.16
N GLY A 146 -13.89 -7.10 -32.85
CA GLY A 146 -12.68 -7.18 -33.68
C GLY A 146 -11.39 -7.57 -32.97
N VAL A 147 -11.40 -7.59 -31.64
CA VAL A 147 -10.21 -7.74 -30.77
C VAL A 147 -9.41 -9.04 -30.99
N GLU A 148 -10.03 -10.14 -31.39
CA GLU A 148 -9.33 -11.44 -31.48
C GLU A 148 -8.24 -11.48 -32.56
N ARG A 149 -8.42 -10.76 -33.67
CA ARG A 149 -7.46 -10.81 -34.79
C ARG A 149 -6.25 -9.91 -34.52
N THR A 150 -6.48 -8.74 -33.94
CA THR A 150 -5.44 -7.75 -33.58
C THR A 150 -4.67 -8.14 -32.32
N LEU A 151 -5.31 -8.82 -31.35
CA LEU A 151 -4.63 -9.36 -30.17
C LEU A 151 -3.59 -10.43 -30.57
N LYS A 152 -3.88 -11.20 -31.62
CA LYS A 152 -2.98 -12.25 -32.12
C LYS A 152 -1.71 -11.68 -32.77
N GLU A 153 -1.85 -10.57 -33.49
CA GLU A 153 -0.73 -9.84 -34.10
C GLU A 153 0.14 -9.15 -33.02
N LEU A 154 -0.49 -8.49 -32.03
CA LEU A 154 0.21 -7.88 -30.89
C LEU A 154 0.95 -8.90 -30.02
N LEU A 155 0.35 -10.06 -29.77
CA LEU A 155 1.00 -11.14 -29.04
C LEU A 155 2.17 -11.73 -29.82
N GLN A 156 2.04 -11.88 -31.14
CA GLN A 156 3.15 -12.33 -31.98
C GLN A 156 4.35 -11.38 -31.90
N ASP A 157 4.13 -10.06 -32.01
CA ASP A 157 5.21 -9.06 -31.91
C ASP A 157 5.85 -8.98 -30.52
N LEU A 158 5.08 -9.23 -29.46
CA LEU A 158 5.60 -9.28 -28.08
C LEU A 158 6.36 -10.58 -27.78
N THR A 159 5.98 -11.71 -28.39
CA THR A 159 6.63 -13.01 -28.18
C THR A 159 8.02 -13.14 -28.82
N PHE A 160 8.43 -12.24 -29.73
CA PHE A 160 9.76 -12.28 -30.34
C PHE A 160 10.89 -11.62 -29.52
N SER A 161 10.63 -11.14 -28.29
CA SER A 161 11.69 -10.59 -27.43
C SER A 161 12.38 -11.68 -26.60
N ASN A 162 13.43 -12.30 -27.15
CA ASN A 162 14.43 -13.09 -26.41
C ASN A 162 15.30 -12.19 -25.49
N GLY A 163 14.68 -11.49 -24.54
CA GLY A 163 15.34 -10.52 -23.67
C GLY A 163 14.74 -10.53 -22.27
N VAL A 164 15.64 -10.51 -21.28
CA VAL A 164 15.40 -10.54 -19.83
C VAL A 164 14.16 -9.72 -19.41
N GLN A 165 13.29 -10.34 -18.61
CA GLN A 165 12.14 -9.70 -17.96
C GLN A 165 12.62 -8.61 -16.97
N ALA A 166 12.69 -7.38 -17.45
CA ALA A 166 12.74 -6.17 -16.62
C ALA A 166 11.41 -5.42 -16.74
N ARG A 167 11.07 -4.62 -15.72
CA ARG A 167 9.77 -3.93 -15.59
C ARG A 167 9.37 -3.24 -16.90
N MET A 168 8.11 -3.51 -17.28
CA MET A 168 7.50 -3.29 -18.59
C MET A 168 7.47 -1.83 -19.07
N ASP A 169 7.69 -0.87 -18.16
CA ASP A 169 7.53 0.57 -18.41
C ASP A 169 8.56 1.14 -19.40
N GLY A 170 9.80 0.63 -19.40
CA GLY A 170 10.90 1.22 -20.18
C GLY A 170 10.87 0.88 -21.68
N ILE A 171 10.48 -0.35 -22.03
CA ILE A 171 10.53 -0.86 -23.41
C ILE A 171 9.31 -0.38 -24.21
N LEU A 172 8.16 -0.19 -23.55
CA LEU A 172 6.91 0.20 -24.20
C LEU A 172 7.00 1.65 -24.71
N PHE A 173 7.48 2.58 -23.89
CA PHE A 173 7.58 4.00 -24.24
C PHE A 173 8.53 4.27 -25.42
N GLN A 174 9.68 3.59 -25.44
CA GLN A 174 10.68 3.80 -26.50
C GLN A 174 10.21 3.25 -27.86
N LYS A 175 9.48 2.12 -27.87
CA LYS A 175 8.89 1.57 -29.10
C LYS A 175 7.65 2.33 -29.58
N LEU A 176 6.87 2.91 -28.66
CA LEU A 176 5.73 3.77 -29.00
C LEU A 176 6.17 5.06 -29.73
N GLU A 177 7.35 5.59 -29.42
CA GLU A 177 7.92 6.76 -30.13
C GLU A 177 8.38 6.42 -31.56
N GLU A 178 8.97 5.24 -31.79
CA GLU A 178 9.42 4.81 -33.13
C GLU A 178 8.28 4.33 -34.04
N ALA A 179 7.18 3.80 -33.47
CA ALA A 179 6.02 3.31 -34.23
C ALA A 179 4.97 4.40 -34.57
N SER A 180 5.16 5.62 -34.06
CA SER A 180 4.19 6.73 -34.12
C SER A 180 3.84 7.19 -35.55
N ASP A 181 4.64 6.87 -36.56
CA ASP A 181 4.44 7.39 -37.92
C ASP A 181 3.55 6.50 -38.81
N SER A 182 3.07 5.34 -38.34
CA SER A 182 2.35 4.40 -39.22
C SER A 182 1.08 3.74 -38.68
N ASN A 183 0.70 3.89 -37.40
CA ASN A 183 -0.46 3.17 -36.87
C ASN A 183 -1.39 4.02 -35.96
N PRO A 184 -2.66 4.24 -36.35
CA PRO A 184 -3.61 5.12 -35.66
C PRO A 184 -4.00 4.68 -34.24
N ILE A 185 -3.72 3.44 -33.85
CA ILE A 185 -3.95 2.97 -32.47
C ILE A 185 -2.84 3.45 -31.52
N PHE A 186 -1.60 3.59 -31.99
CA PHE A 186 -0.48 4.07 -31.17
C PHE A 186 -0.67 5.54 -30.78
N THR A 187 -1.24 6.36 -31.66
CA THR A 187 -1.67 7.72 -31.36
C THR A 187 -2.79 7.75 -30.32
N LEU A 188 -3.78 6.86 -30.41
CA LEU A 188 -4.89 6.80 -29.45
C LEU A 188 -4.41 6.41 -28.03
N VAL A 189 -3.46 5.46 -27.95
CA VAL A 189 -2.85 5.03 -26.68
C VAL A 189 -1.96 6.14 -26.11
N LYS A 190 -1.20 6.85 -26.96
CA LYS A 190 -0.40 8.01 -26.55
C LYS A 190 -1.26 9.14 -26.01
N ASP A 191 -2.36 9.47 -26.67
CA ASP A 191 -3.27 10.53 -26.25
C ASP A 191 -3.96 10.21 -24.92
N TYR A 192 -4.38 8.95 -24.72
CA TYR A 192 -4.96 8.50 -23.46
C TYR A 192 -3.95 8.56 -22.31
N LEU A 193 -2.71 8.07 -22.53
CA LEU A 193 -1.64 8.10 -21.53
C LEU A 193 -1.12 9.50 -21.22
N SER A 194 -1.21 10.44 -22.17
CA SER A 194 -0.81 11.85 -21.97
C SER A 194 -1.87 12.68 -21.22
N SER A 195 -3.12 12.18 -21.14
CA SER A 195 -4.23 12.82 -20.42
C SER A 195 -4.37 12.36 -18.95
N LEU A 196 -3.55 11.40 -18.52
CA LEU A 196 -3.44 10.90 -17.14
C LEU A 196 -2.36 11.67 -16.37
#